data_AF-A0A9W7XY32-F1
#
_entry.id   AF-A0A9W7XY32-F1
#
_cell.length_a   1.000
_cell.length_b   1.000
_cell.length_c   1.000
_cell.angle_alpha   90.00
_cell.angle_beta   90.00
_cell.angle_gamma   90.00
#
_symmetry.space_group_name_H-M   'P 1'
#
loop_
_entity.id
_entity.type
_entity.pdbx_description
1 polymer ?
#
loop_
_entity_poly.entity_id
_entity_poly.type
_entity_poly.pdbx_seq_one_letter_code
_entity_poly.pdbx_strand_id
1 'polypeptide(L)'
;MAMDMRERYMDKELELEEFQVQSGELEAELESEIARLESALAELRARNEKYKHDIEDLKEKYQRVQLKAGEDLASIERELQFVRSQQEYYKSRTRDLEQTNDDLERNERAAKSSLQAMECKLSRAVEENTHLMGEVNTKKVLVDEVQRLKDELKDLNLELNVVRSRNSRAVPQSSGMSKSTANADFGGGENPALMVHNIMSRVKDLESRLAGARTKVTPLIGANGQYATLHSRITRGRNIANPKTGSTASGDLPQKSATVRGFSSVSNGESRISGSSLADSRMERTRAMQEIMRKRKEEEALRQQQQQQTVPQRRPLV
;
A
#
# COMPACT_ATOMS: atom_id res chain seq x y z
N MET A 1 -86.26 -70.19 -87.45
CA MET A 1 -85.05 -69.79 -88.21
C MET A 1 -85.01 -68.29 -88.50
N ALA A 2 -85.92 -67.69 -89.29
CA ALA A 2 -85.85 -66.24 -89.57
C ALA A 2 -86.11 -65.34 -88.35
N MET A 3 -87.08 -65.66 -87.48
CA MET A 3 -87.27 -64.92 -86.21
C MET A 3 -86.09 -65.10 -85.25
N ASP A 4 -85.66 -66.34 -85.02
CA ASP A 4 -84.49 -66.72 -84.20
C ASP A 4 -83.18 -66.01 -84.64
N MET A 5 -82.96 -65.84 -85.95
CA MET A 5 -81.86 -65.01 -86.49
C MET A 5 -82.00 -63.52 -86.11
N ARG A 6 -83.22 -62.99 -86.09
CA ARG A 6 -83.51 -61.58 -85.79
C ARG A 6 -83.42 -61.28 -84.30
N GLU A 7 -83.86 -62.23 -83.47
CA GLU A 7 -83.75 -62.20 -82.01
C GLU A 7 -82.27 -62.16 -81.61
N ARG A 8 -81.45 -63.11 -82.07
CA ARG A 8 -79.99 -63.11 -81.84
C ARG A 8 -79.26 -61.87 -82.37
N TYR A 9 -79.77 -61.25 -83.42
CA TYR A 9 -79.20 -60.00 -83.94
C TYR A 9 -79.51 -58.83 -82.99
N MET A 10 -80.75 -58.73 -82.50
CA MET A 10 -81.16 -57.74 -81.50
C MET A 10 -80.40 -57.92 -80.18
N ASP A 11 -80.25 -59.16 -79.69
CA ASP A 11 -79.46 -59.47 -78.50
C ASP A 11 -78.00 -58.99 -78.64
N LYS A 12 -77.42 -59.12 -79.83
CA LYS A 12 -76.05 -58.68 -80.13
C LYS A 12 -75.90 -57.17 -80.33
N GLU A 13 -76.94 -56.48 -80.80
CA GLU A 13 -76.98 -55.01 -80.78
C GLU A 13 -77.07 -54.49 -79.33
N LEU A 14 -77.87 -55.13 -78.48
CA LEU A 14 -78.06 -54.75 -77.08
C LEU A 14 -76.80 -55.01 -76.23
N GLU A 15 -76.14 -56.16 -76.40
CA GLU A 15 -74.85 -56.48 -75.78
C GLU A 15 -73.73 -55.52 -76.23
N LEU A 16 -73.76 -55.03 -77.47
CA LEU A 16 -72.82 -54.03 -77.97
C LEU A 16 -73.09 -52.64 -77.37
N GLU A 17 -74.35 -52.25 -77.21
CA GLU A 17 -74.74 -51.00 -76.55
C GLU A 17 -74.34 -51.01 -75.06
N GLU A 18 -74.62 -52.11 -74.34
CA GLU A 18 -74.17 -52.29 -72.95
C GLU A 18 -72.64 -52.22 -72.83
N PHE A 19 -71.90 -52.85 -73.74
CA PHE A 19 -70.42 -52.77 -73.76
C PHE A 19 -69.91 -51.35 -74.03
N GLN A 20 -70.55 -50.60 -74.93
CA GLN A 20 -70.17 -49.20 -75.21
C GLN A 20 -70.42 -48.29 -74.00
N VAL A 21 -71.55 -48.46 -73.30
CA VAL A 21 -71.84 -47.74 -72.06
C VAL A 21 -70.82 -48.09 -70.97
N GLN A 22 -70.54 -49.38 -70.75
CA GLN A 22 -69.54 -49.83 -69.76
C GLN A 22 -68.13 -49.33 -70.06
N SER A 23 -67.72 -49.26 -71.33
CA SER A 23 -66.42 -48.68 -71.73
C SER A 23 -66.37 -47.18 -71.40
N GLY A 24 -67.44 -46.43 -71.72
CA GLY A 24 -67.52 -45.00 -71.43
C GLY A 24 -67.56 -44.69 -69.92
N GLU A 25 -68.25 -45.50 -69.13
CA GLU A 25 -68.25 -45.37 -67.65
C GLU A 25 -66.86 -45.65 -67.06
N LEU A 26 -66.16 -46.68 -67.56
CA LEU A 26 -64.79 -46.99 -67.14
C LEU A 26 -63.79 -45.92 -67.55
N GLU A 27 -63.89 -45.39 -68.78
CA GLU A 27 -63.07 -44.27 -69.26
C GLU A 27 -63.27 -43.03 -68.37
N ALA A 28 -64.51 -42.69 -68.01
CA ALA A 28 -64.81 -41.58 -67.12
C ALA A 28 -64.28 -41.78 -65.68
N GLU A 29 -64.31 -43.01 -65.15
CA GLU A 29 -63.69 -43.32 -63.85
C GLU A 29 -62.16 -43.16 -63.91
N LEU A 30 -61.52 -43.63 -64.98
CA LEU A 30 -60.07 -43.49 -65.20
C LEU A 30 -59.65 -42.02 -65.35
N GLU A 31 -60.39 -41.21 -66.12
CA GLU A 31 -60.14 -39.77 -66.24
C GLU A 31 -60.27 -39.03 -64.89
N SER A 32 -61.30 -39.40 -64.10
CA SER A 32 -61.51 -38.86 -62.75
C SER A 32 -60.36 -39.19 -61.80
N GLU A 33 -59.88 -40.44 -61.81
CA GLU A 33 -58.73 -40.86 -61.00
C GLU A 33 -57.41 -40.21 -61.47
N ILE A 34 -57.19 -40.06 -62.78
CA ILE A 34 -56.05 -39.31 -63.33
C ILE A 34 -56.08 -37.87 -62.82
N ALA A 35 -57.20 -37.15 -62.96
CA ALA A 35 -57.34 -35.77 -62.51
C ALA A 35 -57.11 -35.64 -60.98
N ARG A 36 -57.58 -36.61 -60.19
CA ARG A 36 -57.34 -36.68 -58.75
C ARG A 36 -55.87 -36.88 -58.41
N LEU A 37 -55.17 -37.78 -59.12
CA LEU A 37 -53.74 -38.05 -58.94
C LEU A 37 -52.86 -36.88 -59.40
N GLU A 38 -53.19 -36.22 -60.50
CA GLU A 38 -52.50 -35.01 -60.97
C GLU A 38 -52.64 -33.85 -59.97
N SER A 39 -53.85 -33.63 -59.44
CA SER A 39 -54.10 -32.65 -58.39
C SER A 39 -53.28 -32.95 -57.12
N ALA A 40 -53.28 -34.21 -56.66
CA ALA A 40 -52.47 -34.64 -55.52
C ALA A 40 -50.95 -34.48 -55.78
N LEU A 41 -50.46 -34.75 -57.00
CA LEU A 41 -49.07 -34.52 -57.39
C LEU A 41 -48.72 -33.03 -57.41
N ALA A 42 -49.61 -32.16 -57.91
CA ALA A 42 -49.41 -30.72 -57.90
C ALA A 42 -49.34 -30.18 -56.47
N GLU A 43 -50.22 -30.63 -55.58
CA GLU A 43 -50.23 -30.25 -54.17
C GLU A 43 -48.96 -30.74 -53.43
N LEU A 44 -48.54 -31.99 -53.67
CA LEU A 44 -47.31 -32.54 -53.12
C LEU A 44 -46.06 -31.78 -53.62
N ARG A 45 -46.01 -31.38 -54.89
CA ARG A 45 -44.93 -30.53 -55.44
C ARG A 45 -44.92 -29.16 -54.78
N ALA A 46 -46.07 -28.49 -54.65
CA ALA A 46 -46.17 -27.19 -53.98
C ALA A 46 -45.73 -27.27 -52.50
N ARG A 47 -46.11 -28.34 -51.77
CA ARG A 47 -45.61 -28.60 -50.42
C ARG A 47 -44.10 -28.86 -50.39
N ASN A 48 -43.55 -29.58 -51.37
CA ASN A 48 -42.11 -29.85 -51.45
C ASN A 48 -41.29 -28.56 -51.66
N GLU A 49 -41.69 -27.69 -52.58
CA GLU A 49 -41.03 -26.39 -52.79
C GLU A 49 -41.15 -25.48 -51.56
N LYS A 50 -42.32 -25.46 -50.89
CA LYS A 50 -42.46 -24.75 -49.62
C LYS A 50 -41.47 -25.26 -48.57
N TYR A 51 -41.37 -26.58 -48.38
CA TYR A 51 -40.43 -27.14 -47.39
C TYR A 51 -38.96 -26.91 -47.75
N LYS A 52 -38.59 -26.87 -49.04
CA LYS A 52 -37.24 -26.45 -49.47
C LYS A 52 -36.96 -25.02 -49.05
N HIS A 53 -37.87 -24.10 -49.35
CA HIS A 53 -37.75 -22.70 -48.97
C HIS A 53 -37.68 -22.52 -47.45
N ASP A 54 -38.57 -23.15 -46.67
CA ASP A 54 -38.54 -23.15 -45.20
C ASP A 54 -37.19 -23.66 -44.65
N ILE A 55 -36.58 -24.68 -45.28
CA ILE A 55 -35.26 -25.22 -44.91
C ILE A 55 -34.13 -24.24 -45.23
N GLU A 56 -34.18 -23.55 -46.38
CA GLU A 56 -33.19 -22.54 -46.77
C GLU A 56 -33.25 -21.32 -45.84
N ASP A 57 -34.44 -20.82 -45.57
CA ASP A 57 -34.73 -19.76 -44.60
C ASP A 57 -34.18 -20.08 -43.21
N LEU A 58 -34.41 -21.31 -42.72
CA LEU A 58 -33.90 -21.76 -41.42
C LEU A 58 -32.38 -21.91 -41.40
N LYS A 59 -31.76 -22.37 -42.50
CA LYS A 59 -30.30 -22.42 -42.63
C LYS A 59 -29.69 -21.02 -42.61
N GLU A 60 -30.26 -20.07 -43.33
CA GLU A 60 -29.75 -18.69 -43.37
C GLU A 60 -29.88 -18.01 -41.99
N LYS A 61 -31.05 -18.15 -41.34
CA LYS A 61 -31.29 -17.66 -39.97
C LYS A 61 -30.31 -18.30 -38.97
N TYR A 62 -30.05 -19.60 -39.08
CA TYR A 62 -29.08 -20.30 -38.24
C TYR A 62 -27.65 -19.79 -38.45
N GLN A 63 -27.20 -19.66 -39.71
CA GLN A 63 -25.88 -19.13 -40.04
C GLN A 63 -25.69 -17.70 -39.52
N ARG A 64 -26.70 -16.84 -39.68
CA ARG A 64 -26.69 -15.45 -39.21
C ARG A 64 -26.58 -15.37 -37.68
N VAL A 65 -27.31 -16.21 -36.95
CA VAL A 65 -27.23 -16.30 -35.48
C VAL A 65 -25.88 -16.88 -35.05
N GLN A 66 -25.35 -17.89 -35.74
CA GLN A 66 -24.06 -18.50 -35.44
C GLN A 66 -22.90 -17.52 -35.65
N LEU A 67 -22.93 -16.75 -36.74
CA LEU A 67 -21.95 -15.70 -37.03
C LEU A 67 -21.99 -14.62 -35.95
N LYS A 68 -23.19 -14.06 -35.67
CA LYS A 68 -23.35 -13.05 -34.62
C LYS A 68 -22.88 -13.55 -33.24
N ALA A 69 -23.22 -14.79 -32.86
CA ALA A 69 -22.75 -15.37 -31.60
C ALA A 69 -21.22 -15.51 -31.54
N GLY A 70 -20.55 -15.70 -32.68
CA GLY A 70 -19.09 -15.66 -32.79
C GLY A 70 -18.52 -14.25 -32.62
N GLU A 71 -19.15 -13.24 -33.23
CA GLU A 71 -18.77 -11.83 -33.07
C GLU A 71 -18.95 -11.33 -31.63
N ASP A 72 -20.11 -11.63 -31.03
CA ASP A 72 -20.43 -11.31 -29.64
C ASP A 72 -19.42 -11.96 -28.67
N LEU A 73 -19.11 -13.26 -28.87
CA LEU A 73 -18.09 -13.97 -28.10
C LEU A 73 -16.71 -13.32 -28.25
N ALA A 74 -16.29 -13.00 -29.48
CA ALA A 74 -15.01 -12.35 -29.75
C ALA A 74 -14.94 -10.91 -29.20
N SER A 75 -16.06 -10.22 -28.98
CA SER A 75 -16.10 -8.95 -28.25
C SER A 75 -15.90 -9.16 -26.76
N ILE A 76 -16.68 -10.06 -26.16
CA ILE A 76 -16.61 -10.36 -24.73
C ILE A 76 -15.22 -10.89 -24.34
N GLU A 77 -14.58 -11.70 -25.19
CA GLU A 77 -13.20 -12.19 -24.96
C GLU A 77 -12.17 -11.05 -24.97
N ARG A 78 -12.29 -10.08 -25.89
CA ARG A 78 -11.43 -8.89 -25.94
C ARG A 78 -11.64 -7.99 -24.72
N GLU A 79 -12.89 -7.75 -24.32
CA GLU A 79 -13.24 -6.97 -23.13
C GLU A 79 -12.73 -7.64 -21.85
N LEU A 80 -12.89 -8.96 -21.73
CA LEU A 80 -12.37 -9.75 -20.61
C LEU A 80 -10.83 -9.71 -20.54
N GLN A 81 -10.14 -9.80 -21.68
CA GLN A 81 -8.69 -9.67 -21.74
C GLN A 81 -8.24 -8.25 -21.34
N PHE A 82 -8.93 -7.22 -21.82
CA PHE A 82 -8.68 -5.83 -21.45
C PHE A 82 -8.84 -5.62 -19.94
N VAL A 83 -9.97 -6.01 -19.35
CA VAL A 83 -10.22 -5.89 -17.90
C VAL A 83 -9.17 -6.63 -17.07
N ARG A 84 -8.76 -7.84 -17.49
CA ARG A 84 -7.66 -8.59 -16.84
C ARG A 84 -6.32 -7.85 -16.91
N SER A 85 -5.98 -7.25 -18.05
CA SER A 85 -4.75 -6.47 -18.21
C SER A 85 -4.77 -5.20 -17.34
N GLN A 86 -5.91 -4.52 -17.26
CA GLN A 86 -6.10 -3.35 -16.38
C GLN A 86 -6.01 -3.73 -14.91
N GLN A 87 -6.57 -4.88 -14.51
CA GLN A 87 -6.48 -5.40 -13.15
C GLN A 87 -5.02 -5.63 -12.73
N GLU A 88 -4.21 -6.31 -13.56
CA GLU A 88 -2.81 -6.55 -13.23
C GLU A 88 -1.96 -5.26 -13.29
N TYR A 89 -2.26 -4.34 -14.21
CA TYR A 89 -1.65 -3.01 -14.23
C TYR A 89 -1.89 -2.25 -12.92
N TYR A 90 -3.14 -2.13 -12.46
CA TYR A 90 -3.45 -1.44 -11.21
C TYR A 90 -2.83 -2.15 -10.00
N LYS A 91 -2.83 -3.49 -9.98
CA LYS A 91 -2.20 -4.29 -8.92
C LYS A 91 -0.67 -4.12 -8.87
N SER A 92 0.00 -4.01 -10.02
CA SER A 92 1.41 -3.63 -10.06
C SER A 92 1.59 -2.20 -9.55
N ARG A 93 0.78 -1.26 -10.06
CA ARG A 93 0.89 0.15 -9.69
C ARG A 93 0.66 0.42 -8.20
N THR A 94 -0.23 -0.34 -7.55
CA THR A 94 -0.41 -0.28 -6.09
C THR A 94 0.86 -0.70 -5.36
N ARG A 95 1.50 -1.80 -5.76
CA ARG A 95 2.78 -2.26 -5.16
C ARG A 95 3.91 -1.27 -5.38
N ASP A 96 4.00 -0.68 -6.58
CA ASP A 96 4.99 0.36 -6.87
C ASP A 96 4.78 1.57 -5.95
N LEU A 97 3.53 1.99 -5.74
CA LEU A 97 3.18 3.09 -4.84
C LEU A 97 3.48 2.76 -3.37
N GLU A 98 3.13 1.56 -2.91
CA GLU A 98 3.47 1.04 -1.57
C GLU A 98 4.98 1.07 -1.34
N GLN A 99 5.77 0.54 -2.28
CA GLN A 99 7.23 0.57 -2.19
C GLN A 99 7.79 2.00 -2.16
N THR A 100 7.30 2.91 -3.03
CA THR A 100 7.75 4.30 -2.99
C THR A 100 7.36 5.02 -1.69
N ASN A 101 6.26 4.62 -1.05
CA ASN A 101 5.86 5.15 0.25
C ASN A 101 6.79 4.66 1.37
N ASP A 102 7.10 3.36 1.42
CA ASP A 102 8.09 2.80 2.37
C ASP A 102 9.46 3.48 2.24
N ASP A 103 9.93 3.74 1.02
CA ASP A 103 11.17 4.47 0.75
C ASP A 103 11.09 5.95 1.19
N LEU A 104 9.94 6.61 0.98
CA LEU A 104 9.71 7.98 1.47
C LEU A 104 9.70 8.05 3.00
N GLU A 105 8.99 7.15 3.69
CA GLU A 105 9.01 7.09 5.16
C GLU A 105 10.41 6.78 5.70
N ARG A 106 11.18 5.92 5.02
CA ARG A 106 12.57 5.62 5.40
C ARG A 106 13.46 6.86 5.27
N ASN A 107 13.31 7.62 4.19
CA ASN A 107 14.01 8.88 3.97
C ASN A 107 13.59 9.95 5.00
N GLU A 108 12.30 10.02 5.35
CA GLU A 108 11.79 10.92 6.40
C GLU A 108 12.42 10.60 7.76
N ARG A 109 12.45 9.32 8.16
CA ARG A 109 13.10 8.87 9.42
C ARG A 109 14.60 9.23 9.43
N ALA A 110 15.30 9.04 8.31
CA ALA A 110 16.71 9.39 8.18
C ALA A 110 16.94 10.91 8.27
N ALA A 111 16.10 11.70 7.59
CA ALA A 111 16.15 13.17 7.63
C ALA A 111 15.87 13.71 9.04
N LYS A 112 14.83 13.21 9.72
CA LYS A 112 14.51 13.54 11.12
C LYS A 112 15.67 13.21 12.06
N SER A 113 16.28 12.03 11.93
CA SER A 113 17.45 11.66 12.74
C SER A 113 18.67 12.54 12.47
N SER A 114 18.91 12.90 11.20
CA SER A 114 19.98 13.84 10.83
C SER A 114 19.72 15.25 11.38
N LEU A 115 18.48 15.74 11.33
CA LEU A 115 18.09 17.02 11.90
C LEU A 115 18.33 17.04 13.41
N GLN A 116 17.82 16.04 14.13
CA GLN A 116 18.02 15.90 15.58
C GLN A 116 19.51 15.83 15.95
N ALA A 117 20.34 15.14 15.16
CA ALA A 117 21.79 15.11 15.37
C ALA A 117 22.46 16.47 15.18
N MET A 118 21.93 17.34 14.30
CA MET A 118 22.42 18.71 14.12
C MET A 118 21.90 19.65 15.22
N GLU A 119 20.65 19.48 15.66
CA GLU A 119 20.10 20.18 16.83
C GLU A 119 20.92 19.88 18.10
N CYS A 120 21.23 18.61 18.40
CA CYS A 120 22.07 18.26 19.55
C CYS A 120 23.49 18.84 19.45
N LYS A 121 24.08 18.94 18.25
CA LYS A 121 25.38 19.62 18.06
C LYS A 121 25.26 21.12 18.33
N LEU A 122 24.19 21.76 17.87
CA LEU A 122 23.92 23.17 18.10
C LEU A 122 23.71 23.46 19.60
N SER A 123 22.90 22.67 20.30
CA SER A 123 22.68 22.80 21.75
C SER A 123 24.00 22.70 22.51
N ARG A 124 24.85 21.71 22.19
CA ARG A 124 26.17 21.57 22.81
C ARG A 124 27.09 22.77 22.51
N ALA A 125 27.09 23.29 21.29
CA ALA A 125 27.88 24.47 20.93
C ALA A 125 27.38 25.73 21.66
N VAL A 126 26.07 25.85 21.90
CA VAL A 126 25.47 26.91 22.73
C VAL A 126 25.89 26.74 24.20
N GLU A 127 25.79 25.54 24.78
CA GLU A 127 26.25 25.25 26.13
C GLU A 127 27.73 25.62 26.32
N GLU A 128 28.60 25.19 25.40
CA GLU A 128 30.02 25.53 25.40
C GLU A 128 30.26 27.05 25.31
N ASN A 129 29.52 27.75 24.46
CA ASN A 129 29.60 29.21 24.35
C ASN A 129 29.15 29.91 25.65
N THR A 130 28.06 29.44 26.29
CA THR A 130 27.61 29.99 27.58
C THR A 130 28.63 29.75 28.70
N HIS A 131 29.32 28.60 28.70
CA HIS A 131 30.40 28.31 29.62
C HIS A 131 31.59 29.27 29.43
N LEU A 132 32.06 29.43 28.19
CA LEU A 132 33.16 30.35 27.84
C LEU A 132 32.80 31.81 28.14
N MET A 133 31.55 32.25 27.91
CA MET A 133 31.08 33.58 28.33
C MET A 133 31.16 33.75 29.86
N GLY A 134 30.84 32.70 30.63
CA GLY A 134 31.02 32.65 32.08
C GLY A 134 32.48 32.81 32.51
N GLU A 135 33.40 32.06 31.89
CA GLU A 135 34.85 32.18 32.16
C GLU A 135 35.42 33.55 31.80
N VAL A 136 34.98 34.13 30.66
CA VAL A 136 35.36 35.49 30.28
C VAL A 136 34.84 36.51 31.31
N ASN A 137 33.65 36.30 31.87
CA ASN A 137 33.09 37.18 32.90
C ASN A 137 33.84 37.06 34.24
N THR A 138 34.15 35.84 34.71
CA THR A 138 34.96 35.68 35.94
C THR A 138 36.36 36.25 35.78
N LYS A 139 36.97 36.09 34.59
CA LYS A 139 38.25 36.73 34.24
C LYS A 139 38.18 38.26 34.32
N LYS A 140 37.11 38.90 33.83
CA LYS A 140 36.91 40.36 33.96
C LYS A 140 36.87 40.78 35.42
N VAL A 141 36.03 40.15 36.24
CA VAL A 141 35.92 40.44 37.68
C VAL A 141 37.26 40.29 38.41
N LEU A 142 38.07 39.27 38.07
CA LEU A 142 39.41 39.10 38.63
C LEU A 142 40.40 40.19 38.17
N VAL A 143 40.30 40.66 36.92
CA VAL A 143 41.12 41.79 36.44
C VAL A 143 40.75 43.07 37.18
N ASP A 144 39.47 43.32 37.42
CA ASP A 144 38.99 44.50 38.15
C ASP A 144 39.44 44.50 39.62
N GLU A 145 39.33 43.36 40.34
CA GLU A 145 39.83 43.23 41.72
C GLU A 145 41.36 43.34 41.77
N VAL A 146 42.10 42.77 40.81
CA VAL A 146 43.57 42.95 40.71
C VAL A 146 43.92 44.41 40.47
N GLN A 147 43.15 45.14 39.67
CA GLN A 147 43.39 46.56 39.44
C GLN A 147 43.11 47.38 40.71
N ARG A 148 41.99 47.12 41.38
CA ARG A 148 41.68 47.73 42.68
C ARG A 148 42.77 47.47 43.73
N LEU A 149 43.23 46.23 43.88
CA LEU A 149 44.30 45.88 44.83
C LEU A 149 45.63 46.55 44.47
N LYS A 150 45.94 46.76 43.18
CA LYS A 150 47.11 47.56 42.76
C LYS A 150 46.97 49.02 43.16
N ASP A 151 45.78 49.59 43.07
CA ASP A 151 45.54 50.99 43.42
C ASP A 151 45.57 51.17 44.95
N GLU A 152 44.92 50.29 45.72
CA GLU A 152 45.06 50.23 47.20
C GLU A 152 46.54 50.06 47.63
N LEU A 153 47.35 49.26 46.89
CA LEU A 153 48.78 49.12 47.15
C LEU A 153 49.59 50.38 46.81
N LYS A 154 49.21 51.15 45.77
CA LYS A 154 49.84 52.44 45.48
C LYS A 154 49.53 53.43 46.60
N ASP A 155 48.28 53.51 47.02
CA ASP A 155 47.84 54.41 48.09
C ASP A 155 48.57 54.11 49.40
N LEU A 156 48.66 52.84 49.81
CA LEU A 156 49.45 52.42 50.98
C LEU A 156 50.96 52.75 50.84
N ASN A 157 51.54 52.67 49.64
CA ASN A 157 52.92 53.11 49.41
C ASN A 157 53.08 54.63 49.50
N LEU A 158 52.09 55.41 49.04
CA LEU A 158 52.07 56.86 49.22
C LEU A 158 51.95 57.22 50.70
N GLU A 159 51.05 56.57 51.46
CA GLU A 159 50.96 56.71 52.92
C GLU A 159 52.29 56.37 53.61
N LEU A 160 52.91 55.23 53.27
CA LEU A 160 54.21 54.83 53.83
C LEU A 160 55.31 55.86 53.53
N ASN A 161 55.34 56.43 52.32
CA ASN A 161 56.30 57.45 51.95
C ASN A 161 56.06 58.78 52.69
N VAL A 162 54.80 59.16 52.91
CA VAL A 162 54.44 60.31 53.76
C VAL A 162 54.84 60.06 55.22
N VAL A 163 54.58 58.87 55.76
CA VAL A 163 55.01 58.49 57.12
C VAL A 163 56.52 58.50 57.24
N ARG A 164 57.27 57.93 56.29
CA ARG A 164 58.75 58.01 56.26
C ARG A 164 59.24 59.45 56.21
N SER A 165 58.65 60.29 55.37
CA SER A 165 58.97 61.73 55.26
C SER A 165 58.72 62.48 56.58
N ARG A 166 57.62 62.16 57.28
CA ARG A 166 57.33 62.67 58.63
C ARG A 166 58.29 62.14 59.69
N ASN A 167 58.67 60.87 59.63
CA ASN A 167 59.64 60.26 60.57
C ASN A 167 61.06 60.82 60.38
N SER A 168 61.48 61.10 59.13
CA SER A 168 62.73 61.82 58.86
C SER A 168 62.71 63.29 59.30
N ARG A 169 61.54 63.84 59.66
CA ARG A 169 61.35 65.20 60.17
C ARG A 169 61.28 65.24 61.71
N ALA A 170 61.45 64.10 62.39
CA ALA A 170 61.31 63.96 63.85
C ALA A 170 62.65 63.93 64.63
N VAL A 171 63.75 64.43 64.04
CA VAL A 171 65.02 64.71 64.72
C VAL A 171 65.45 66.15 64.36
N PRO A 172 65.90 66.99 65.32
CA PRO A 172 65.67 68.44 65.21
C PRO A 172 66.84 69.27 64.65
N GLN A 173 66.47 70.32 63.90
CA GLN A 173 67.23 71.56 63.76
C GLN A 173 66.27 72.75 63.95
N SER A 174 66.43 73.46 65.07
CA SER A 174 66.01 74.87 65.24
C SER A 174 66.88 75.76 64.33
N SER A 175 66.52 76.98 63.90
CA SER A 175 65.59 78.03 64.37
C SER A 175 65.26 78.98 63.18
N GLY A 176 64.24 79.85 63.16
CA GLY A 176 63.10 80.10 64.06
C GLY A 176 62.38 81.43 63.71
N MET A 177 61.17 81.65 64.27
CA MET A 177 60.41 82.93 64.35
C MET A 177 59.89 83.51 63.01
N SER A 178 58.61 83.86 62.77
CA SER A 178 57.35 84.02 63.56
C SER A 178 56.14 84.00 62.56
N LYS A 179 54.83 84.10 62.85
CA LYS A 179 53.99 84.29 64.08
C LYS A 179 52.52 83.83 63.80
N SER A 180 51.68 83.83 64.85
CA SER A 180 50.19 83.97 64.93
C SER A 180 49.30 83.83 63.66
N THR A 181 48.20 83.06 63.66
CA THR A 181 47.06 83.07 64.62
C THR A 181 46.30 81.72 64.81
N ALA A 182 45.76 81.52 66.02
CA ALA A 182 44.69 80.63 66.56
C ALA A 182 43.73 79.88 65.60
N ASN A 183 43.03 78.77 65.94
CA ASN A 183 43.01 77.77 67.05
C ASN A 183 42.27 76.54 66.45
N ALA A 184 42.73 75.28 66.48
CA ALA A 184 42.92 74.36 67.62
C ALA A 184 41.64 73.86 68.30
N ASP A 185 41.39 72.55 68.19
CA ASP A 185 40.65 71.72 69.16
C ASP A 185 41.05 70.22 69.00
N PHE A 186 40.15 69.23 69.19
CA PHE A 186 40.46 67.83 69.53
C PHE A 186 40.02 66.81 68.45
N GLY A 187 40.52 65.56 68.45
CA GLY A 187 41.64 65.02 69.21
C GLY A 187 41.79 63.50 69.02
N GLY A 188 42.98 62.95 69.33
CA GLY A 188 43.26 61.52 69.18
C GLY A 188 44.74 61.23 69.00
N GLY A 189 45.48 61.08 70.11
CA GLY A 189 46.90 60.73 70.08
C GLY A 189 47.12 59.25 69.75
N GLU A 190 47.16 58.91 68.47
CA GLU A 190 47.41 57.53 68.04
C GLU A 190 48.89 57.14 68.23
N ASN A 191 49.13 56.18 69.13
CA ASN A 191 50.45 55.60 69.32
C ASN A 191 50.99 55.00 68.01
N PRO A 192 52.26 55.21 67.62
CA PRO A 192 52.82 54.64 66.39
C PRO A 192 52.76 53.11 66.38
N ALA A 193 52.82 52.47 67.56
CA ALA A 193 52.62 51.03 67.70
C ALA A 193 51.19 50.57 67.31
N LEU A 194 50.15 51.38 67.56
CA LEU A 194 48.78 51.05 67.16
C LEU A 194 48.59 51.20 65.65
N MET A 195 49.18 52.22 65.02
CA MET A 195 49.20 52.32 63.55
C MET A 195 49.90 51.11 62.91
N VAL A 196 51.09 50.72 63.40
CA VAL A 196 51.81 49.53 62.89
C VAL A 196 51.00 48.25 63.14
N HIS A 197 50.33 48.12 64.28
CA HIS A 197 49.45 46.99 64.57
C HIS A 197 48.24 46.93 63.62
N ASN A 198 47.60 48.08 63.33
CA ASN A 198 46.49 48.18 62.39
C ASN A 198 46.92 47.87 60.95
N ILE A 199 48.11 48.33 60.54
CA ILE A 199 48.72 47.97 59.25
C ILE A 199 49.00 46.47 59.19
N MET A 200 49.64 45.87 60.21
CA MET A 200 49.86 44.41 60.28
C MET A 200 48.56 43.60 60.27
N SER A 201 47.50 44.10 60.89
CA SER A 201 46.19 43.45 60.90
C SER A 201 45.53 43.48 59.52
N ARG A 202 45.60 44.62 58.81
CA ARG A 202 45.14 44.75 57.41
C ARG A 202 46.01 43.93 56.45
N VAL A 203 47.31 43.81 56.68
CA VAL A 203 48.20 42.92 55.92
C VAL A 203 47.82 41.46 56.13
N LYS A 204 47.54 41.01 57.36
CA LYS A 204 47.04 39.64 57.61
C LYS A 204 45.69 39.36 56.95
N ASP A 205 44.78 40.34 56.90
CA ASP A 205 43.51 40.20 56.18
C ASP A 205 43.73 40.10 54.66
N LEU A 206 44.64 40.92 54.09
CA LEU A 206 45.06 40.83 52.69
C LEU A 206 45.74 39.49 52.37
N GLU A 207 46.58 38.96 53.25
CA GLU A 207 47.19 37.63 53.09
C GLU A 207 46.14 36.51 53.13
N SER A 208 45.16 36.61 54.04
CA SER A 208 44.02 35.69 54.12
C SER A 208 43.17 35.72 52.84
N ARG A 209 42.82 36.92 52.35
CA ARG A 209 42.09 37.11 51.09
C ARG A 209 42.89 36.62 49.87
N LEU A 210 44.21 36.85 49.84
CA LEU A 210 45.11 36.35 48.79
C LEU A 210 45.22 34.81 48.82
N ALA A 211 45.26 34.19 50.00
CA ALA A 211 45.20 32.74 50.15
C ALA A 211 43.83 32.18 49.69
N GLY A 212 42.73 32.88 49.98
CA GLY A 212 41.39 32.57 49.48
C GLY A 212 41.23 32.74 47.96
N ALA A 213 41.94 33.69 47.35
CA ALA A 213 42.03 33.81 45.90
C ALA A 213 42.85 32.66 45.29
N ARG A 214 43.99 32.32 45.90
CA ARG A 214 44.84 31.19 45.48
C ARG A 214 44.07 29.87 45.51
N THR A 215 43.34 29.53 46.58
CA THR A 215 42.55 28.29 46.65
C THR A 215 41.43 28.19 45.61
N LYS A 216 40.94 29.31 45.07
CA LYS A 216 40.00 29.33 43.92
C LYS A 216 40.69 29.17 42.56
N VAL A 217 41.98 29.53 42.47
CA VAL A 217 42.78 29.43 41.23
C VAL A 217 43.48 28.06 41.12
N THR A 218 43.93 27.46 42.24
CA THR A 218 44.63 26.16 42.25
C THR A 218 43.89 25.04 41.50
N PRO A 219 42.55 24.89 41.56
CA PRO A 219 41.84 23.85 40.79
C PRO A 219 41.86 24.06 39.27
N LEU A 220 42.11 25.28 38.79
CA LEU A 220 42.12 25.65 37.37
C LEU A 220 43.50 25.47 36.73
N ILE A 221 44.56 25.42 37.55
CA ILE A 221 45.94 25.16 37.15
C ILE A 221 46.26 23.71 37.51
N GLY A 222 46.20 22.81 36.53
CA GLY A 222 46.63 21.43 36.72
C GLY A 222 48.09 21.38 37.18
N ALA A 223 48.47 20.33 37.93
CA ALA A 223 49.73 20.27 38.68
C ALA A 223 51.03 20.52 37.87
N ASN A 224 50.97 20.46 36.54
CA ASN A 224 52.10 20.69 35.62
C ASN A 224 51.94 21.95 34.75
N GLY A 225 51.11 22.93 35.15
CA GLY A 225 50.93 24.20 34.42
C GLY A 225 50.11 24.11 33.13
N GLN A 226 49.46 22.98 32.88
CA GLN A 226 48.47 22.83 31.81
C GLN A 226 47.06 23.06 32.37
N TYR A 227 46.24 23.82 31.64
CA TYR A 227 44.83 24.04 31.97
C TYR A 227 44.08 22.71 32.03
N ALA A 228 43.28 22.50 33.08
CA ALA A 228 42.63 21.22 33.33
C ALA A 228 41.45 20.97 32.35
N THR A 229 41.71 20.28 31.24
CA THR A 229 40.64 19.81 30.33
C THR A 229 39.78 18.75 30.99
N LEU A 230 38.61 19.15 31.50
CA LEU A 230 37.61 18.26 32.12
C LEU A 230 36.80 17.46 31.09
N HIS A 231 37.44 16.52 30.40
CA HIS A 231 36.78 15.54 29.54
C HIS A 231 37.21 14.11 29.86
N SER A 232 36.66 13.54 30.94
CA SER A 232 36.73 12.10 31.23
C SER A 232 35.64 11.61 32.20
N ARG A 233 34.36 11.72 31.81
CA ARG A 233 33.29 10.88 32.38
C ARG A 233 32.04 10.80 31.49
N ILE A 234 31.98 9.79 30.62
CA ILE A 234 30.79 8.97 30.23
C ILE A 234 31.30 7.89 29.26
N THR A 235 31.94 6.85 29.80
CA THR A 235 32.29 5.61 29.06
C THR A 235 32.37 4.41 30.03
N ARG A 236 31.20 3.99 30.54
CA ARG A 236 30.94 2.62 31.08
C ARG A 236 29.42 2.48 31.22
N GLY A 237 28.81 1.54 30.48
CA GLY A 237 27.37 1.28 30.60
C GLY A 237 26.59 1.05 29.30
N ARG A 238 27.17 0.45 28.25
CA ARG A 238 26.40 -0.15 27.16
C ARG A 238 27.12 -1.34 26.54
N ASN A 239 26.80 -2.54 27.04
CA ASN A 239 26.98 -3.75 26.25
C ASN A 239 25.92 -3.73 25.14
N ILE A 240 26.33 -3.36 23.93
CA ILE A 240 25.58 -3.68 22.71
C ILE A 240 26.35 -4.81 22.05
N ALA A 241 25.85 -6.03 22.18
CA ALA A 241 26.36 -7.16 21.42
C ALA A 241 25.90 -7.01 19.96
N ASN A 242 26.85 -7.09 19.03
CA ASN A 242 26.55 -7.13 17.60
C ASN A 242 26.22 -8.59 17.18
N PRO A 243 25.32 -8.82 16.22
CA PRO A 243 24.84 -10.17 15.93
C PRO A 243 25.89 -11.02 15.21
N LYS A 244 25.97 -12.31 15.55
CA LYS A 244 26.70 -13.31 14.77
C LYS A 244 25.72 -14.18 13.97
N THR A 245 26.06 -14.35 12.70
CA THR A 245 25.51 -15.35 11.78
C THR A 245 25.90 -16.77 12.19
N GLY A 246 25.01 -17.77 12.02
CA GLY A 246 25.40 -19.18 12.08
C GLY A 246 24.36 -20.13 12.68
N SER A 247 23.62 -20.80 11.80
CA SER A 247 22.79 -22.00 12.00
C SER A 247 23.31 -23.08 12.96
N THR A 248 22.43 -23.75 13.74
CA THR A 248 21.83 -25.08 13.40
C THR A 248 20.92 -25.67 14.51
N ALA A 249 19.75 -26.17 14.10
CA ALA A 249 19.05 -27.41 14.53
C ALA A 249 18.52 -27.66 15.97
N SER A 250 17.31 -28.27 15.99
CA SER A 250 16.74 -29.24 16.97
C SER A 250 15.83 -28.72 18.11
N GLY A 251 14.66 -29.36 18.26
CA GLY A 251 14.13 -29.72 19.59
C GLY A 251 12.84 -29.05 20.10
N ASP A 252 11.71 -29.66 19.77
CA ASP A 252 10.52 -29.91 20.62
C ASP A 252 9.66 -28.81 21.30
N LEU A 253 8.36 -29.01 21.03
CA LEU A 253 7.15 -28.58 21.77
C LEU A 253 7.09 -29.21 23.19
N PRO A 254 6.21 -28.80 24.16
CA PRO A 254 4.78 -28.59 23.88
C PRO A 254 3.90 -27.64 24.77
N GLN A 255 2.83 -27.14 24.12
CA GLN A 255 1.42 -27.09 24.56
C GLN A 255 0.85 -26.12 25.62
N LYS A 256 -0.41 -25.75 25.31
CA LYS A 256 -1.58 -25.32 26.14
C LYS A 256 -1.68 -23.84 26.58
N SER A 257 -2.86 -23.18 26.57
CA SER A 257 -4.12 -23.28 25.77
C SER A 257 -5.17 -22.24 26.25
N ALA A 258 -6.13 -21.88 25.38
CA ALA A 258 -7.37 -21.05 25.55
C ALA A 258 -7.28 -19.63 24.94
N THR A 259 -7.99 -19.27 23.85
CA THR A 259 -9.46 -19.18 23.60
C THR A 259 -10.07 -17.97 24.34
N VAL A 260 -10.55 -16.89 23.68
CA VAL A 260 -11.77 -16.72 22.83
C VAL A 260 -11.47 -15.68 21.72
N ARG A 261 -11.58 -15.91 20.39
CA ARG A 261 -12.73 -16.12 19.46
C ARG A 261 -13.51 -14.84 19.06
N GLY A 262 -13.40 -14.40 17.80
CA GLY A 262 -14.13 -13.22 17.26
C GLY A 262 -13.94 -12.93 15.75
N PHE A 263 -14.57 -13.75 14.89
CA PHE A 263 -14.92 -13.52 13.47
C PHE A 263 -14.11 -12.57 12.56
N SER A 264 -13.39 -13.14 11.58
CA SER A 264 -13.83 -13.18 10.17
C SER A 264 -12.76 -13.78 9.24
N SER A 265 -13.11 -14.83 8.49
CA SER A 265 -12.37 -15.23 7.28
C SER A 265 -13.28 -16.08 6.40
N VAL A 266 -13.52 -15.61 5.17
CA VAL A 266 -14.29 -16.30 4.14
C VAL A 266 -13.33 -16.73 3.05
N SER A 267 -13.37 -18.02 2.71
CA SER A 267 -12.78 -18.66 1.53
C SER A 267 -11.35 -18.26 1.12
N ASN A 268 -10.36 -19.05 1.55
CA ASN A 268 -9.21 -19.33 0.69
C ASN A 268 -9.67 -20.27 -0.43
N GLY A 269 -10.10 -19.69 -1.55
CA GLY A 269 -10.39 -20.42 -2.79
C GLY A 269 -9.32 -20.12 -3.83
N GLU A 270 -8.31 -21.00 -3.96
CA GLU A 270 -7.38 -20.94 -5.09
C GLU A 270 -8.14 -21.14 -6.40
N SER A 271 -8.51 -20.04 -7.06
CA SER A 271 -9.19 -20.06 -8.34
C SER A 271 -8.22 -20.40 -9.47
N ARG A 272 -7.69 -21.63 -9.46
CA ARG A 272 -7.25 -22.29 -10.68
C ARG A 272 -8.47 -22.35 -11.59
N ILE A 273 -8.51 -21.48 -12.60
CA ILE A 273 -9.60 -21.47 -13.58
C ILE A 273 -9.55 -22.82 -14.31
N SER A 274 -10.44 -23.72 -13.90
CA SER A 274 -10.42 -25.10 -14.32
C SER A 274 -10.71 -25.19 -15.81
N GLY A 275 -9.81 -25.81 -16.56
CA GLY A 275 -10.06 -26.21 -17.95
C GLY A 275 -11.26 -27.15 -18.09
N SER A 276 -11.80 -27.68 -16.98
CA SER A 276 -13.05 -28.42 -16.97
C SER A 276 -14.25 -27.57 -17.40
N SER A 277 -14.36 -26.28 -17.06
CA SER A 277 -15.59 -25.51 -17.31
C SER A 277 -15.97 -25.40 -18.80
N LEU A 278 -14.97 -25.27 -19.68
CA LEU A 278 -15.14 -25.32 -21.13
C LEU A 278 -15.37 -26.75 -21.65
N ALA A 279 -14.79 -27.76 -21.01
CA ALA A 279 -15.01 -29.16 -21.34
C ALA A 279 -16.41 -29.66 -20.92
N ASP A 280 -16.90 -29.23 -19.76
CA ASP A 280 -18.24 -29.48 -19.22
C ASP A 280 -19.28 -28.81 -20.11
N SER A 281 -19.11 -27.53 -20.44
CA SER A 281 -19.96 -26.80 -21.40
C SER A 281 -20.00 -27.48 -22.79
N ARG A 282 -18.92 -28.13 -23.21
CA ARG A 282 -18.86 -28.87 -24.48
C ARG A 282 -19.52 -30.25 -24.35
N MET A 283 -19.32 -30.96 -23.23
CA MET A 283 -19.98 -32.22 -22.92
C MET A 283 -21.51 -32.05 -22.82
N GLU A 284 -21.98 -31.01 -22.15
CA GLU A 284 -23.42 -30.69 -22.03
C GLU A 284 -24.05 -30.43 -23.40
N ARG A 285 -23.42 -29.63 -24.26
CA ARG A 285 -23.88 -29.44 -25.65
C ARG A 285 -23.93 -30.77 -26.42
N THR A 286 -22.93 -31.64 -26.27
CA THR A 286 -22.96 -32.96 -26.94
C THR A 286 -24.03 -33.90 -26.36
N ARG A 287 -24.29 -33.88 -25.05
CA ARG A 287 -25.37 -34.67 -24.42
C ARG A 287 -26.75 -34.17 -24.85
N ALA A 288 -26.97 -32.86 -24.84
CA ALA A 288 -28.22 -32.26 -25.32
C ALA A 288 -28.47 -32.61 -26.80
N MET A 289 -27.45 -32.55 -27.65
CA MET A 289 -27.58 -32.93 -29.07
C MET A 289 -27.85 -34.44 -29.24
N GLN A 290 -27.25 -35.30 -28.41
CA GLN A 290 -27.55 -36.73 -28.38
C GLN A 290 -28.99 -37.02 -27.91
N GLU A 291 -29.51 -36.32 -26.89
CA GLU A 291 -30.91 -36.46 -26.48
C GLU A 291 -31.90 -36.04 -27.57
N ILE A 292 -31.64 -34.93 -28.27
CA ILE A 292 -32.48 -34.46 -29.38
C ILE A 292 -32.49 -35.50 -30.52
N MET A 293 -31.34 -36.08 -30.86
CA MET A 293 -31.24 -37.16 -31.85
C MET A 293 -31.96 -38.43 -31.37
N ARG A 294 -31.90 -38.76 -30.08
CA ARG A 294 -32.60 -39.90 -29.48
C ARG A 294 -34.12 -39.73 -29.59
N LYS A 295 -34.65 -38.56 -29.18
CA LYS A 295 -36.08 -38.23 -29.26
C LYS A 295 -36.61 -38.22 -30.68
N ARG A 296 -35.88 -37.65 -31.66
CA ARG A 296 -36.27 -37.73 -33.08
C ARG A 296 -36.37 -39.16 -33.58
N LYS A 297 -35.42 -40.02 -33.19
CA LYS A 297 -35.42 -41.44 -33.60
C LYS A 297 -36.58 -42.22 -32.95
N GLU A 298 -36.98 -41.87 -31.73
CA GLU A 298 -38.18 -42.38 -31.07
C GLU A 298 -39.47 -41.90 -31.75
N GLU A 299 -39.58 -40.62 -32.12
CA GLU A 299 -40.73 -40.09 -32.89
C GLU A 299 -40.85 -40.71 -34.29
N GLU A 300 -39.74 -40.91 -35.00
CA GLU A 300 -39.72 -41.59 -36.30
C GLU A 300 -40.15 -43.06 -36.18
N ALA A 301 -39.71 -43.78 -35.15
CA ALA A 301 -40.17 -45.14 -34.87
C ALA A 301 -41.67 -45.18 -34.55
N LEU A 302 -42.18 -44.22 -33.76
CA LEU A 302 -43.60 -44.13 -33.42
C LEU A 302 -44.46 -43.85 -34.68
N ARG A 303 -43.98 -42.98 -35.58
CA ARG A 303 -44.61 -42.71 -36.88
C ARG A 303 -44.64 -43.93 -37.78
N GLN A 304 -43.55 -44.69 -37.87
CA GLN A 304 -43.50 -45.95 -38.63
C GLN A 304 -44.46 -46.99 -38.05
N GLN A 305 -44.57 -47.08 -36.72
CA GLN A 305 -45.50 -47.99 -36.06
C GLN A 305 -46.97 -47.62 -36.31
N GLN A 306 -47.31 -46.32 -36.30
CA GLN A 306 -48.65 -45.85 -36.68
C GLN A 306 -48.96 -46.14 -38.16
N GLN A 307 -48.02 -45.90 -39.07
CA GLN A 307 -48.22 -46.20 -40.50
C GLN A 307 -48.48 -47.70 -40.77
N GLN A 308 -47.84 -48.60 -40.03
CA GLN A 308 -48.08 -50.04 -40.11
C GLN A 308 -49.45 -50.46 -39.55
N GLN A 309 -50.01 -49.72 -38.57
CA GLN A 309 -51.36 -49.97 -38.05
C GLN A 309 -52.48 -49.42 -38.96
N THR A 310 -52.17 -48.46 -39.84
CA THR A 310 -53.15 -47.85 -40.76
C THR A 310 -53.34 -48.58 -42.09
N VAL A 311 -52.81 -49.79 -42.27
CA VAL A 311 -53.09 -50.59 -43.48
C VAL A 311 -54.57 -51.00 -43.46
N PRO A 312 -55.42 -50.52 -44.40
CA PRO A 312 -56.84 -50.87 -44.39
C PRO A 312 -56.99 -52.35 -44.74
N GLN A 313 -57.60 -53.13 -43.84
CA GLN A 313 -57.98 -54.50 -44.18
C GLN A 313 -58.99 -54.47 -45.33
N ARG A 314 -58.61 -55.02 -46.48
CA ARG A 314 -59.57 -55.31 -47.55
C ARG A 314 -60.63 -56.26 -46.99
N ARG A 315 -61.90 -55.83 -46.97
CA ARG A 315 -63.01 -56.75 -46.71
C ARG A 315 -62.96 -57.88 -47.75
N PRO A 316 -63.08 -59.15 -47.36
CA PRO A 316 -63.37 -60.21 -48.32
C PRO A 316 -64.79 -60.00 -48.84
N LEU A 317 -64.97 -60.11 -50.16
CA LEU A 317 -66.27 -60.14 -50.81
C LEU A 317 -66.91 -61.51 -50.56
N VAL A 318 -68.11 -61.51 -49.99
CA VAL A 318 -69.10 -62.60 -49.94
C VAL A 318 -70.46 -61.96 -50.14
#